data_AF-A0A285R2R4-F1
#
_entry.id   AF-A0A285R2R4-F1
#
_cell.length_a   1.000
_cell.length_b   1.000
_cell.length_c   1.000
_cell.angle_alpha   90.00
_cell.angle_beta   90.00
_cell.angle_gamma   90.00
#
_symmetry.space_group_name_H-M   'P 1'
#
loop_
_entity.id
_entity.type
_entity.pdbx_description
1 polymer ?
#
loop_
_entity_poly.entity_id
_entity_poly.type
_entity_poly.pdbx_seq_one_letter_code
_entity_poly.pdbx_strand_id
1 'polypeptide(L)' 'MAKNEHTSAKAGKAASNVLRDGRTGKDSKTAAGSALSQRPDKKKK' A
#
# COMPACT_ATOMS: atom_id res chain seq x y z
N MET A 1 -7.38 7.53 12.25
CA MET A 1 -7.78 7.04 10.91
C MET A 1 -9.27 7.24 10.82
N ALA A 2 -9.73 8.23 10.05
CA ALA A 2 -11.17 8.42 9.87
C ALA A 2 -11.76 7.18 9.18
N LYS A 3 -13.01 6.84 9.48
CA LYS A 3 -13.66 5.59 9.05
C LYS A 3 -13.61 5.32 7.53
N ASN A 4 -13.39 6.37 6.73
CA ASN A 4 -13.38 6.34 5.27
C ASN A 4 -12.02 6.65 4.62
N GLU A 5 -10.98 6.90 5.41
CA GLU A 5 -9.63 7.16 4.89
C GLU A 5 -8.92 5.84 4.61
N HIS A 6 -8.81 5.49 3.33
CA HIS A 6 -8.27 4.23 2.87
C HIS A 6 -7.35 4.44 1.69
N THR A 7 -6.30 3.62 1.59
CA THR A 7 -5.41 3.67 0.43
C THR A 7 -6.19 3.31 -0.83
N SER A 8 -6.19 4.22 -1.81
CA SER A 8 -6.86 4.00 -3.09
C SER A 8 -6.28 2.80 -3.85
N ALA A 9 -7.06 2.26 -4.80
CA ALA A 9 -6.62 1.09 -5.58
C ALA A 9 -5.33 1.35 -6.37
N LYS A 10 -5.15 2.58 -6.88
CA LYS A 10 -3.96 3.00 -7.62
C LYS A 10 -2.74 3.09 -6.71
N ALA A 11 -2.89 3.73 -5.55
CA ALA A 11 -1.82 3.86 -4.57
C ALA A 11 -1.37 2.48 -4.05
N GLY A 12 -2.31 1.58 -3.76
CA GLY A 12 -1.96 0.22 -3.36
C GLY A 12 -1.24 -0.57 -4.45
N LYS A 13 -1.60 -0.39 -5.73
CA LYS A 13 -0.89 -1.06 -6.84
C LYS A 13 0.54 -0.54 -6.97
N ALA A 14 0.76 0.77 -6.81
CA ALA A 14 2.09 1.35 -6.78
C ALA A 14 2.91 0.82 -5.59
N ALA A 15 2.32 0.75 -4.40
CA ALA A 15 2.97 0.18 -3.21
C ALA A 15 3.37 -1.30 -3.42
N SER A 16 2.53 -2.12 -4.04
CA SER A 16 2.89 -3.50 -4.40
C SER A 16 4.05 -3.58 -5.37
N ASN A 17 4.15 -2.64 -6.33
CA ASN A 17 5.29 -2.56 -7.23
C ASN A 17 6.57 -2.17 -6.47
N VAL A 18 6.49 -1.20 -5.55
CA VAL A 18 7.62 -0.76 -4.74
C VAL A 18 8.19 -1.91 -3.89
N LEU A 19 7.34 -2.77 -3.31
CA LEU A 19 7.81 -3.95 -2.57
C LEU A 19 8.52 -4.98 -3.45
N ARG A 20 8.08 -5.12 -4.71
CA ARG A 20 8.60 -6.11 -5.67
C ARG A 20 9.81 -5.62 -6.45
N ASP A 21 10.01 -4.30 -6.53
CA ASP A 21 11.13 -3.72 -7.24
C ASP A 21 12.44 -3.93 -6.45
N GLY A 22 13.43 -4.51 -7.12
CA GLY A 22 14.76 -4.74 -6.53
C GLY A 22 15.57 -3.45 -6.32
N ARG A 23 15.16 -2.33 -6.94
CA ARG A 23 15.83 -1.03 -6.89
C ARG A 23 15.37 -0.16 -5.70
N THR A 24 14.35 -0.58 -4.95
CA THR A 24 13.80 0.20 -3.84
C THR A 24 14.45 -0.15 -2.51
N GLY A 25 14.76 0.88 -1.72
CA GLY A 25 15.39 0.76 -0.41
C GLY A 25 14.44 0.35 0.70
N LYS A 26 15.00 0.09 1.89
CA LYS A 26 14.26 -0.32 3.10
C LYS A 26 13.14 0.64 3.48
N ASP A 27 13.39 1.94 3.42
CA ASP A 27 12.42 2.95 3.85
C ASP A 27 11.25 3.04 2.87
N SER A 28 11.53 2.96 1.56
CA SER A 28 10.51 2.90 0.51
C SER A 28 9.60 1.67 0.68
N LYS A 29 10.19 0.51 0.98
CA LYS A 29 9.44 -0.73 1.24
C LYS A 29 8.61 -0.64 2.52
N THR A 30 9.12 0.02 3.55
CA THR A 30 8.39 0.25 4.80
C THR A 30 7.16 1.13 4.57
N ALA A 31 7.32 2.25 3.86
CA ALA A 31 6.20 3.13 3.50
C ALA A 31 5.17 2.41 2.62
N ALA A 32 5.62 1.60 1.65
CA ALA A 32 4.75 0.79 0.81
C ALA A 32 3.97 -0.26 1.61
N GLY A 33 4.61 -0.90 2.58
CA GLY A 33 3.96 -1.82 3.51
C GLY A 33 2.85 -1.14 4.31
N SER A 34 3.13 0.02 4.90
CA SER A 34 2.11 0.83 5.60
C SER A 34 0.93 1.19 4.71
N ALA A 35 1.18 1.57 3.45
CA ALA A 35 0.12 1.89 2.50
C ALA A 35 -0.76 0.67 2.15
N LEU A 36 -0.19 -0.54 2.07
CA LEU A 36 -0.95 -1.76 1.83
C LEU A 36 -1.79 -2.19 3.03
N SER A 37 -1.27 -2.04 4.25
CA SER A 37 -2.02 -2.33 5.48
C SER A 37 -3.24 -1.42 5.66
N GLN A 38 -3.17 -0.20 5.12
CA GLN A 38 -4.27 0.77 5.12
C GLN A 38 -5.23 0.59 3.94
N ARG A 39 -5.01 -0.41 3.07
CA ARG A 39 -5.87 -0.67 1.92
C ARG A 39 -6.94 -1.70 2.30
N PRO A 40 -8.23 -1.40 2.12
CA PRO A 40 -9.31 -2.32 2.45
C PRO A 40 -9.26 -3.56 1.54
N ASP A 41 -9.54 -4.72 2.14
CA ASP A 41 -9.62 -5.98 1.44
C ASP A 41 -10.67 -5.90 0.32
N LYS A 42 -10.30 -6.32 -0.89
CA LYS A 42 -11.25 -6.46 -2.02
C LYS A 42 -12.43 -7.38 -1.69
N LYS A 43 -12.29 -8.28 -0.70
CA LYS A 43 -13.33 -9.21 -0.25
C LYS A 43 -14.36 -8.60 0.71
N LYS A 44 -14.06 -7.44 1.32
CA LYS A 44 -15.01 -6.70 2.16
C LYS A 44 -15.57 -5.53 1.35
N LYS A 45 -16.42 -5.86 0.38
CA LYS A 45 -17.29 -4.89 -0.28
C LYS A 45 -18.73 -5.28 -0.03
#